data_AF-A0A183DCZ5-F1
#
_entry.id   AF-A0A183DCZ5-F1
#
_cell.length_a   1.000
_cell.length_b   1.000
_cell.length_c   1.000
_cell.angle_alpha   90.00
_cell.angle_beta   90.00
_cell.angle_gamma   90.00
#
_symmetry.space_group_name_H-M   'P 1'
#
loop_
_entity.id
_entity.type
_entity.pdbx_description
1 polymer ?
#
loop_
_entity_poly.entity_id
_entity_poly.type
_entity_poly.pdbx_seq_one_letter_code
_entity_poly.pdbx_strand_id
1 'polypeptide(L)'
;LKALAATSGASTISFIVKPDCEDIETWCSNRMHDKYIESFVQQVTERLRHLVSSLAVLSKPRNDERSLAKTENDIHVAFADAQLPKNWLSRAEIDRKLKAWTEESKCAYVHIRGNEATGKTAIICQLHALLAKKRCYVITRFVNSSLTEAKL
;
A
#
# COMPACT_ATOMS: atom_id res chain seq x y z
N LEU A 1 23.68 21.12 9.39
CA LEU A 1 23.39 19.73 9.81
C LEU A 1 22.37 19.63 10.94
N LYS A 2 22.55 20.31 12.10
CA LYS A 2 21.55 20.32 13.19
C LYS A 2 20.15 20.81 12.78
N ALA A 3 20.06 21.78 11.86
CA ALA A 3 18.79 22.34 11.40
C ALA A 3 18.01 21.41 10.44
N LEU A 4 18.67 20.45 9.77
CA LEU A 4 18.01 19.53 8.83
C LEU A 4 17.38 18.31 9.52
N ALA A 5 17.83 17.99 10.74
CA ALA A 5 17.27 16.90 11.54
C ALA A 5 15.96 17.29 12.26
N ALA A 6 15.64 18.59 12.31
CA ALA A 6 14.46 19.10 13.02
C ALA A 6 13.16 19.02 12.19
N THR A 7 13.24 18.78 10.88
CA THR A 7 12.09 18.74 9.96
C THR A 7 11.66 17.33 9.55
N SER A 8 12.46 16.32 9.86
CA SER A 8 12.07 14.91 9.79
C SER A 8 11.55 14.53 11.17
N GLY A 9 10.44 13.80 11.26
CA GLY A 9 10.02 13.14 12.52
C GLY A 9 11.04 12.11 13.06
N ALA A 10 12.27 12.11 12.55
CA ALA A 10 13.39 11.34 13.02
C ALA A 10 13.82 11.80 14.42
N SER A 11 13.54 10.96 15.42
CA SER A 11 14.19 11.05 16.72
C SER A 11 15.69 10.82 16.55
N THR A 12 16.49 11.87 16.68
CA THR A 12 17.96 11.74 16.69
C THR A 12 18.39 11.18 18.04
N ILE A 13 19.12 10.07 18.03
CA ILE A 13 19.72 9.52 19.25
C ILE A 13 21.17 9.98 19.30
N SER A 14 21.48 10.87 20.25
CA SER A 14 22.83 11.36 20.51
C SER A 14 23.41 10.68 21.74
N PHE A 15 24.53 9.98 21.57
CA PHE A 15 25.34 9.48 22.67
C PHE A 15 26.63 10.28 22.74
N ILE A 16 26.93 10.83 23.92
CA ILE A 16 28.17 11.56 24.16
C ILE A 16 29.06 10.65 24.99
N VAL A 17 30.18 10.22 24.42
CA VAL A 17 31.22 9.49 25.14
C VAL A 17 32.13 10.50 25.81
N LYS A 18 32.37 10.31 27.11
CA LYS A 18 33.45 10.98 27.83
C LYS A 18 34.47 9.90 28.20
N PRO A 19 35.52 9.71 27.40
CA PRO A 19 36.58 8.80 27.79
C PRO A 19 37.33 9.40 28.99
N ASP A 20 37.71 8.55 29.96
CA ASP A 20 38.54 8.94 31.11
C ASP A 20 40.04 9.03 30.74
N CYS A 21 40.38 8.94 29.45
CA CYS A 21 41.73 8.96 28.92
C CYS A 21 41.80 9.95 27.76
N GLU A 22 42.88 10.73 27.70
CA GLU A 22 43.12 11.72 26.64
C GLU A 22 43.46 11.08 25.28
N ASP A 23 43.97 9.84 25.30
CA ASP A 23 44.29 9.09 24.09
C ASP A 23 43.21 8.08 23.71
N ILE A 24 42.63 8.29 22.52
CA ILE A 24 41.55 7.49 21.96
C ILE A 24 42.04 6.10 21.58
N GLU A 25 43.27 5.96 21.07
CA GLU A 25 43.81 4.66 20.64
C GLU A 25 44.02 3.72 21.84
N THR A 26 44.55 4.27 22.94
CA THR A 26 44.67 3.58 24.22
C THR A 26 43.29 3.24 24.81
N TRP A 27 42.31 4.14 24.71
CA TRP A 27 40.96 3.86 25.20
C TRP A 27 40.28 2.72 24.43
N CYS A 28 40.36 2.72 23.09
CA CYS A 28 39.80 1.67 22.23
C CYS A 28 40.38 0.27 22.50
N SER A 29 41.61 0.21 23.01
CA SER A 29 42.32 -1.03 23.32
C SER A 29 42.09 -1.52 24.75
N ASN A 30 41.29 -0.80 25.55
CA ASN A 30 41.09 -1.07 26.97
C ASN A 30 39.74 -1.77 27.24
N ARG A 31 39.69 -2.59 28.28
CA ARG A 31 38.47 -3.25 28.80
C ARG A 31 37.33 -2.27 29.13
N MET A 32 37.65 -1.00 29.39
CA MET A 32 36.65 0.05 29.58
C MET A 32 35.88 0.39 28.29
N HIS A 33 36.52 0.28 27.13
CA HIS A 33 35.87 0.42 25.83
C HIS A 33 34.92 -0.76 25.55
N ASP A 34 35.31 -2.00 25.89
CA ASP A 34 34.44 -3.16 25.74
C ASP A 34 33.15 -3.02 26.59
N LYS A 35 33.29 -2.59 27.84
CA LYS A 35 32.14 -2.29 28.71
C LYS A 35 31.26 -1.16 28.17
N TYR A 36 31.88 -0.16 27.54
CA TYR A 36 31.15 0.91 26.89
C TYR A 36 30.34 0.38 25.70
N ILE A 37 30.94 -0.46 24.84
CA ILE A 37 30.23 -1.11 23.73
C ILE A 37 29.05 -1.92 24.24
N GLU A 38 29.24 -2.76 25.26
CA GLU A 38 28.16 -3.57 25.85
C GLU A 38 27.01 -2.71 26.37
N SER A 39 27.32 -1.65 27.14
CA SER A 39 26.33 -0.71 27.65
C SER A 39 25.60 0.04 26.54
N PHE A 40 26.33 0.46 25.51
CA PHE A 40 25.77 1.14 24.33
C PHE A 40 24.79 0.23 23.59
N VAL A 41 25.20 -1.01 23.28
CA VAL A 41 24.35 -2.00 22.60
C VAL A 41 23.09 -2.28 23.40
N GLN A 42 23.20 -2.42 24.73
CA GLN A 42 22.06 -2.66 25.60
C GLN A 42 21.07 -1.49 25.56
N GLN A 43 21.55 -0.25 25.68
CA GLN A 43 20.71 0.94 25.67
C GLN A 43 20.02 1.19 24.33
N VAL A 44 20.72 0.97 23.21
CA VAL A 44 20.14 1.07 21.86
C VAL A 44 19.07 0.00 21.67
N THR A 45 19.36 -1.24 22.06
CA THR A 45 18.42 -2.36 21.91
C THR A 45 17.16 -2.14 22.74
N GLU A 46 17.28 -1.69 23.98
CA GLU A 46 16.13 -1.40 24.85
C GLU A 46 15.25 -0.30 24.27
N ARG A 47 15.88 0.76 23.76
CA ARG A 47 15.14 1.90 23.22
C ARG A 47 14.46 1.59 21.89
N LEU A 48 15.10 0.79 21.03
CA LEU A 48 14.48 0.26 19.82
C LEU A 48 13.29 -0.66 20.16
N ARG A 49 13.44 -1.52 21.18
CA ARG A 49 12.35 -2.39 21.64
C ARG A 49 11.15 -1.57 22.13
N HIS A 50 11.39 -0.53 22.93
CA HIS A 50 10.33 0.38 23.38
C HIS A 50 9.66 1.12 22.21
N LEU A 51 10.43 1.61 21.24
CA LEU A 51 9.88 2.25 20.05
C LEU A 51 8.98 1.30 19.25
N VAL A 52 9.47 0.11 18.93
CA VAL A 52 8.70 -0.94 18.24
C VAL A 52 7.44 -1.31 19.01
N SER A 53 7.55 -1.46 20.34
CA SER A 53 6.39 -1.76 21.20
C SER A 53 5.36 -0.63 21.19
N SER A 54 5.80 0.63 21.24
CA SER A 54 4.90 1.79 21.19
C SER A 54 4.16 1.92 19.85
N LEU A 55 4.84 1.61 18.74
CA LEU A 55 4.23 1.54 17.41
C LEU A 55 3.27 0.35 17.28
N ALA A 56 3.57 -0.79 17.90
CA ALA A 56 2.69 -1.95 17.94
C ALA A 56 1.38 -1.67 18.70
N VAL A 57 1.44 -0.85 19.76
CA VAL A 57 0.24 -0.43 20.51
C VAL A 57 -0.65 0.51 19.67
N LEU A 58 -0.06 1.30 18.76
CA LEU A 58 -0.79 2.23 17.89
C LEU A 58 -1.42 1.57 16.65
N SER A 59 -1.09 0.31 16.34
CA SER A 59 -1.37 -0.30 15.03
C SER A 59 -2.42 -1.40 15.03
N LYS A 60 -3.26 -1.51 16.07
CA LYS A 60 -4.50 -2.28 15.95
C LYS A 60 -5.64 -1.33 15.57
N PRO A 61 -5.96 -1.14 14.27
CA PRO A 61 -7.22 -0.50 13.92
C PRO A 61 -8.34 -1.30 14.60
N ARG A 62 -9.27 -0.60 15.26
CA ARG A 62 -10.47 -1.21 15.87
C ARG A 62 -11.40 -1.88 14.84
N ASN A 63 -11.09 -1.74 13.55
CA ASN A 63 -11.84 -2.34 12.46
C ASN A 63 -11.17 -3.65 12.06
N ASP A 64 -11.95 -4.74 12.13
CA ASP A 64 -11.60 -6.03 11.56
C ASP A 64 -11.10 -5.84 10.12
N GLU A 65 -9.91 -6.35 9.78
CA GLU A 65 -9.29 -6.20 8.45
C GLU A 65 -10.24 -6.67 7.34
N ARG A 66 -11.03 -7.69 7.64
CA ARG A 66 -12.09 -8.20 6.77
C ARG A 66 -13.19 -7.17 6.53
N SER A 67 -13.56 -6.39 7.54
CA SER A 67 -14.53 -5.31 7.40
C SER A 67 -13.98 -4.19 6.52
N LEU A 68 -12.71 -3.84 6.65
CA LEU A 68 -12.08 -2.81 5.80
C LEU A 68 -12.04 -3.27 4.33
N ALA A 69 -11.57 -4.50 4.09
CA ALA A 69 -11.51 -5.07 2.75
C ALA A 69 -12.90 -5.19 2.10
N LYS A 70 -13.93 -5.55 2.90
CA LYS A 70 -15.31 -5.58 2.43
C LYS A 70 -15.79 -4.19 2.03
N THR A 71 -15.60 -3.18 2.89
CA THR A 71 -16.00 -1.80 2.59
C THR A 71 -15.31 -1.28 1.33
N GLU A 72 -14.01 -1.52 1.18
CA GLU A 72 -13.25 -1.13 -0.03
C GLU A 72 -13.82 -1.80 -1.28
N ASN A 73 -14.08 -3.11 -1.22
CA ASN A 73 -14.67 -3.85 -2.33
C ASN A 73 -16.07 -3.31 -2.68
N ASP A 74 -16.92 -3.08 -1.68
CA ASP A 74 -18.29 -2.60 -1.87
C ASP A 74 -18.31 -1.22 -2.55
N ILE A 75 -17.36 -0.33 -2.23
CA ILE A 75 -17.19 0.97 -2.90
C ILE A 75 -16.87 0.79 -4.38
N HIS A 76 -15.95 -0.11 -4.73
CA HIS A 76 -15.57 -0.33 -6.12
C HIS A 76 -16.65 -1.05 -6.93
N VAL A 77 -17.38 -1.97 -6.32
CA VAL A 77 -18.55 -2.61 -6.95
C VAL A 77 -19.61 -1.56 -7.24
N ALA A 78 -19.96 -0.71 -6.25
CA ALA A 78 -20.93 0.36 -6.44
C ALA A 78 -20.51 1.33 -7.56
N PHE A 79 -19.22 1.67 -7.64
CA PHE A 79 -18.70 2.49 -8.74
C PHE A 79 -18.81 1.79 -10.09
N ALA A 80 -18.44 0.51 -10.18
CA ALA A 80 -18.54 -0.26 -11.42
C ALA A 80 -19.98 -0.32 -11.93
N ASP A 81 -20.94 -0.55 -11.04
CA ASP A 81 -22.37 -0.59 -11.36
C ASP A 81 -22.90 0.78 -11.80
N ALA A 82 -22.46 1.87 -11.15
CA ALA A 82 -22.84 3.23 -11.53
C ALA A 82 -22.29 3.65 -12.91
N GLN A 83 -21.12 3.12 -13.28
CA GLN A 83 -20.47 3.38 -14.58
C GLN A 83 -20.87 2.39 -15.68
N LEU A 84 -21.78 1.45 -15.39
CA LEU A 84 -22.24 0.50 -16.38
C LEU A 84 -23.00 1.23 -17.51
N PRO A 85 -22.65 1.02 -18.79
CA PRO A 85 -23.36 1.68 -19.88
C PRO A 85 -24.84 1.29 -19.89
N LYS A 86 -25.74 2.27 -19.84
CA LYS A 86 -27.20 2.04 -19.98
C LYS A 86 -27.52 1.33 -21.30
N ASN A 87 -26.82 1.74 -22.37
CA ASN A 87 -26.88 1.11 -23.69
C ASN A 87 -25.47 0.71 -24.08
N TRP A 88 -25.23 -0.60 -24.18
CA TRP A 88 -23.96 -1.11 -24.67
C TRP A 88 -23.85 -0.86 -26.19
N LEU A 89 -22.84 -0.10 -26.59
CA LEU A 89 -22.52 0.10 -28.00
C LEU A 89 -21.71 -1.09 -28.50
N SER A 90 -22.36 -1.93 -29.31
CA SER A 90 -21.74 -3.12 -29.90
C SER A 90 -20.49 -2.75 -30.72
N ARG A 91 -19.42 -3.49 -30.47
CA ARG A 91 -18.12 -3.37 -31.14
C ARG A 91 -17.64 -4.79 -31.38
N ALA A 92 -17.87 -5.31 -32.59
CA ALA A 92 -17.72 -6.73 -32.91
C ALA A 92 -16.41 -7.37 -32.38
N GLU A 93 -15.27 -6.70 -32.53
CA GLU A 93 -14.00 -7.24 -32.05
C GLU A 93 -13.90 -7.24 -30.50
N ILE A 94 -14.38 -6.19 -29.84
CA ILE A 94 -14.36 -6.08 -28.38
C ILE A 94 -15.33 -7.09 -27.77
N ASP A 95 -16.53 -7.21 -28.33
CA ASP A 95 -17.55 -8.15 -27.84
C ASP A 95 -17.05 -9.60 -27.96
N ARG A 96 -16.38 -9.93 -29.07
CA ARG A 96 -15.73 -11.23 -29.25
C ARG A 96 -14.66 -11.49 -28.18
N LYS A 97 -13.80 -10.49 -27.87
CA LYS A 97 -12.76 -10.62 -26.84
C LYS A 97 -13.37 -10.75 -25.44
N LEU A 98 -14.38 -9.96 -25.11
CA LEU A 98 -15.12 -10.06 -23.84
C LEU A 98 -15.70 -11.46 -23.66
N LYS A 99 -16.34 -12.00 -24.69
CA LYS A 99 -16.88 -13.37 -24.66
C LYS A 99 -15.78 -14.39 -24.37
N ALA A 100 -14.68 -14.37 -25.14
CA ALA A 100 -13.55 -15.27 -24.96
C ALA A 100 -12.92 -15.18 -23.55
N TRP A 101 -12.79 -13.97 -22.99
CA TRP A 101 -12.28 -13.79 -21.63
C TRP A 101 -13.19 -14.39 -20.56
N THR A 102 -14.52 -14.40 -20.79
CA THR A 102 -15.48 -14.95 -19.81
C THR A 102 -15.79 -16.43 -19.99
N GLU A 103 -15.43 -17.04 -21.12
CA GLU A 103 -15.81 -18.43 -21.46
C GLU A 103 -14.59 -19.36 -21.59
N GLU A 104 -13.48 -18.85 -22.13
CA GLU A 104 -12.36 -19.70 -22.55
C GLU A 104 -11.12 -19.49 -21.67
N SER A 105 -11.02 -18.36 -20.97
CA SER A 105 -9.83 -17.98 -20.22
C SER A 105 -9.84 -18.52 -18.80
N LYS A 106 -9.02 -19.54 -18.51
CA LYS A 106 -8.80 -20.05 -17.13
C LYS A 106 -7.85 -19.17 -16.32
N CYS A 107 -6.87 -18.55 -16.98
CA CYS A 107 -5.91 -17.62 -16.39
C CYS A 107 -5.36 -16.71 -17.51
N ALA A 108 -5.62 -15.41 -17.44
CA ALA A 108 -5.16 -14.46 -18.45
C ALA A 108 -4.82 -13.12 -17.81
N TYR A 109 -3.70 -12.53 -18.24
CA TYR A 109 -3.43 -11.11 -18.03
C TYR A 109 -3.84 -10.35 -19.28
N VAL A 110 -4.74 -9.37 -19.11
CA VAL A 110 -5.28 -8.58 -20.21
C VAL A 110 -4.96 -7.11 -19.97
N HIS A 111 -4.33 -6.48 -20.96
CA HIS A 111 -4.07 -5.05 -20.96
C HIS A 111 -4.89 -4.38 -22.06
N ILE A 112 -5.86 -3.55 -21.68
CA ILE A 112 -6.68 -2.76 -22.59
C ILE A 112 -6.00 -1.41 -22.84
N ARG A 113 -5.57 -1.15 -24.08
CA ARG A 113 -4.94 0.11 -24.49
C ARG A 113 -5.86 0.92 -25.39
N GLY A 114 -5.75 2.23 -25.30
CA GLY A 114 -6.50 3.17 -26.14
C GLY A 114 -6.44 4.59 -25.57
N ASN A 115 -6.75 5.58 -26.41
CA ASN A 115 -6.74 6.99 -26.04
C ASN A 115 -7.73 7.30 -24.91
N GLU A 116 -7.62 8.49 -24.32
CA GLU A 116 -8.59 8.98 -23.34
C GLU A 116 -10.03 8.97 -23.91
N ALA A 117 -11.02 8.79 -23.04
CA ALA A 117 -12.45 8.73 -23.41
C ALA A 117 -12.87 7.63 -24.43
N THR A 118 -12.02 6.66 -24.77
CA THR A 118 -12.37 5.57 -25.71
C THR A 118 -13.28 4.46 -25.14
N GLY A 119 -13.67 4.56 -23.87
CA GLY A 119 -14.55 3.60 -23.20
C GLY A 119 -13.84 2.41 -22.54
N LYS A 120 -12.53 2.52 -22.26
CA LYS A 120 -11.77 1.46 -21.55
C LYS A 120 -12.41 1.08 -20.22
N THR A 121 -12.81 2.08 -19.42
CA THR A 121 -13.52 1.89 -18.15
C THR A 121 -14.85 1.16 -18.36
N ALA A 122 -15.62 1.56 -19.38
CA ALA A 122 -16.88 0.90 -19.71
C ALA A 122 -16.69 -0.59 -20.08
N ILE A 123 -15.59 -0.94 -20.77
CA ILE A 123 -15.24 -2.35 -21.06
C ILE A 123 -14.97 -3.12 -19.77
N ILE A 124 -14.23 -2.53 -18.81
CA ILE A 124 -13.95 -3.16 -17.51
C ILE A 124 -15.25 -3.35 -16.70
N CYS A 125 -16.11 -2.33 -16.63
CA CYS A 125 -17.40 -2.44 -15.93
C CYS A 125 -18.31 -3.48 -16.59
N GLN A 126 -18.33 -3.56 -17.92
CA GLN A 126 -19.09 -4.58 -18.65
C GLN A 126 -18.55 -5.98 -18.36
N LEU A 127 -17.23 -6.17 -18.34
CA LEU A 127 -16.60 -7.44 -17.99
C LEU A 127 -16.92 -7.84 -16.55
N HIS A 128 -16.85 -6.90 -15.60
CA HIS A 128 -17.26 -7.10 -14.21
C HIS A 128 -18.70 -7.63 -14.12
N ALA A 129 -19.65 -6.95 -14.78
CA ALA A 129 -21.05 -7.36 -14.77
C ALA A 129 -21.27 -8.75 -15.41
N LEU A 130 -20.58 -9.07 -16.50
CA LEU A 130 -20.67 -10.38 -17.15
C LEU A 130 -20.15 -11.52 -16.24
N LEU A 131 -19.01 -11.30 -15.57
CA LEU A 131 -18.43 -12.27 -14.65
C LEU A 131 -19.28 -12.42 -13.37
N ALA A 132 -19.79 -11.32 -12.83
CA ALA A 132 -20.70 -11.34 -11.67
C ALA A 132 -21.99 -12.13 -11.97
N LYS A 133 -22.58 -11.97 -13.16
CA LYS A 133 -23.74 -12.77 -13.62
C LYS A 133 -23.44 -14.26 -13.70
N LYS A 134 -22.20 -14.65 -13.99
CA LYS A 134 -21.72 -16.04 -13.97
C LYS A 134 -21.40 -16.54 -12.56
N ARG A 135 -21.69 -15.76 -11.51
CA ARG A 135 -21.36 -16.04 -10.11
C ARG A 135 -19.87 -16.22 -9.86
N CYS A 136 -19.02 -15.60 -10.68
CA CYS A 136 -17.60 -15.52 -10.40
C CYS A 136 -17.35 -14.56 -9.23
N TYR A 137 -16.33 -14.84 -8.42
CA TYR A 137 -15.82 -13.85 -7.48
C TYR A 137 -14.97 -12.83 -8.24
N VAL A 138 -15.44 -11.59 -8.31
CA VAL A 138 -14.79 -10.52 -9.09
C VAL A 138 -14.31 -9.45 -8.14
N ILE A 139 -13.01 -9.14 -8.19
CA ILE A 139 -12.45 -7.95 -7.55
C ILE A 139 -12.11 -6.98 -8.67
N THR A 140 -12.68 -5.78 -8.60
CA THR A 140 -12.31 -4.66 -9.47
C THR A 140 -11.84 -3.51 -8.60
N ARG A 141 -10.72 -2.89 -8.97
CA ARG A 141 -10.17 -1.74 -8.25
C ARG A 141 -9.94 -0.60 -9.22
N PHE A 142 -10.43 0.58 -8.85
CA PHE A 142 -10.25 1.81 -9.60
C PHE A 142 -9.26 2.71 -8.85
N VAL A 143 -7.99 2.70 -9.27
CA VAL A 143 -6.93 3.50 -8.66
C VAL A 143 -7.01 4.94 -9.18
N ASN A 144 -6.82 5.93 -8.29
CA ASN A 144 -7.00 7.37 -8.57
C ASN A 144 -8.41 7.78 -9.01
N SER A 145 -9.43 7.04 -8.59
CA SER A 145 -10.81 7.53 -8.64
C SER A 145 -11.02 8.55 -7.51
N SER A 146 -10.49 9.76 -7.69
CA SER A 146 -10.94 10.88 -6.87
C SER A 146 -12.44 11.01 -7.10
N LEU A 147 -13.23 10.80 -6.05
CA LEU A 147 -14.69 10.98 -5.97
C LEU A 147 -15.08 12.47 -6.11
N THR A 148 -14.55 13.14 -7.13
CA THR A 148 -14.81 14.53 -7.45
C THR A 148 -15.17 14.62 -8.93
N GLU A 149 -16.47 14.76 -9.15
CA GLU A 149 -17.08 15.42 -10.31
C GLU A 149 -17.02 14.69 -11.66
N ALA A 150 -17.86 13.66 -11.80
CA ALA A 150 -18.61 13.50 -13.04
C ALA A 150 -20.00 14.13 -12.84
N LYS A 151 -20.06 15.47 -12.85
CA LYS A 151 -21.29 16.19 -13.18
C LYS A 151 -21.36 16.24 -14.71
N LEU A 152 -22.36 15.52 -15.24
CA LEU A 152 -22.99 15.60 -16.56
C LEU A 152 -22.13 16.03 -17.74
#